data_AF-A0A1V9YGY0-F1
#
_entry.id   AF-A0A1V9YGY0-F1
#
_cell.length_a   1.000
_cell.length_b   1.000
_cell.length_c   1.000
_cell.angle_alpha   90.00
_cell.angle_beta   90.00
_cell.angle_gamma   90.00
#
_symmetry.space_group_name_H-M   'P 1'
#
loop_
_entity.id
_entity.type
_entity.pdbx_description
1 polymer ?
#
loop_
_entity_poly.entity_id
_entity_poly.type
_entity_poly.pdbx_seq_one_letter_code
_entity_poly.pdbx_strand_id
1 'polypeptide(L)'
;MPVSASVRASLERAASQLPAATLKKLFHTAGCEIGGKDGPQSSGLLDLLSASTSPEQKLVLKEAYAAACILVADMAKQNLSEESNRRLLHEFHFQENLLGDICDILRETIPPVQALASVSGLRLDRVIDVSWRLDYCLRSNTFGTIHEPLYFVVLTTQRAANGTVGYVRFTCTVAQLDELVFKLQEALEQVGMVFRAIQDENKL
;
A
#
# COMPACT_ATOMS: atom_id res chain seq x y z
N MET A 1 8.93 -3.35 -5.12
CA MET A 1 9.80 -3.36 -6.32
C MET A 1 10.63 -2.10 -6.29
N PRO A 2 11.90 -2.11 -6.69
CA PRO A 2 12.66 -0.87 -6.77
C PRO A 2 12.03 0.05 -7.80
N VAL A 3 11.96 1.35 -7.49
CA VAL A 3 11.51 2.40 -8.40
C VAL A 3 12.27 2.26 -9.73
N SER A 4 11.56 2.27 -10.86
CA SER A 4 12.20 2.03 -12.16
C SER A 4 13.29 3.08 -12.44
N ALA A 5 14.39 2.67 -13.08
CA ALA A 5 15.54 3.55 -13.35
C ALA A 5 15.14 4.83 -14.13
N SER A 6 14.10 4.73 -14.96
CA SER A 6 13.52 5.86 -15.69
C SER A 6 12.88 6.90 -14.76
N VAL A 7 12.08 6.45 -13.78
CA VAL A 7 11.43 7.32 -12.78
C VAL A 7 12.47 8.01 -11.91
N ARG A 8 13.52 7.28 -11.51
CA ARG A 8 14.67 7.84 -10.79
C ARG A 8 15.36 8.95 -11.57
N ALA A 9 15.72 8.69 -12.83
CA ALA A 9 16.40 9.66 -13.68
C ALA A 9 15.55 10.93 -13.92
N SER A 10 14.23 10.79 -14.07
CA SER A 10 13.31 11.93 -14.21
C SER A 10 13.25 12.78 -12.94
N LEU A 11 13.25 12.18 -11.75
CA LEU A 11 13.25 12.89 -10.47
C LEU A 11 14.58 13.59 -10.18
N GLU A 12 15.71 12.95 -10.49
CA GLU A 12 17.04 13.54 -10.34
C GLU A 12 17.22 14.74 -11.30
N ARG A 13 16.75 14.61 -12.55
CA ARG A 13 16.72 15.72 -13.51
C ARG A 13 15.85 16.87 -12.98
N ALA A 14 14.69 16.56 -12.42
CA ALA A 14 13.79 17.55 -11.82
C ALA A 14 14.44 18.26 -10.61
N ALA A 15 15.13 17.52 -9.73
CA ALA A 15 15.83 18.06 -8.57
C ALA A 15 16.95 19.04 -8.98
N SER A 16 17.61 18.82 -10.11
CA SER A 16 18.69 19.68 -10.62
C SER A 16 18.20 20.92 -11.39
N GLN A 17 17.04 20.84 -12.05
CA GLN A 17 16.60 21.87 -13.01
C GLN A 17 15.41 22.71 -12.53
N LEU A 18 14.64 22.25 -11.53
CA LEU A 18 13.46 22.95 -11.05
C LEU A 18 13.71 23.63 -9.70
N PRO A 19 13.13 24.82 -9.48
CA PRO A 19 13.20 25.46 -8.18
C PRO A 19 12.45 24.66 -7.12
N ALA A 20 12.97 24.67 -5.89
CA ALA A 20 12.42 23.92 -4.75
C ALA A 20 10.92 24.19 -4.52
N ALA A 21 10.46 25.44 -4.71
CA ALA A 21 9.05 25.80 -4.59
C ALA A 21 8.14 25.08 -5.62
N THR A 22 8.64 24.87 -6.84
CA THR A 22 7.92 24.15 -7.90
C THR A 22 7.86 22.66 -7.59
N LEU A 23 8.94 22.08 -7.07
CA LEU A 23 8.98 20.68 -6.64
C LEU A 23 7.99 20.41 -5.49
N LYS A 24 7.94 21.28 -4.47
CA LYS A 24 6.95 21.18 -3.38
C LYS A 24 5.51 21.15 -3.91
N LYS A 25 5.18 22.12 -4.78
CA LYS A 25 3.84 22.21 -5.38
C LYS A 25 3.52 20.99 -6.26
N LEU A 26 4.51 20.46 -6.97
CA LEU A 26 4.36 19.28 -7.82
C LEU A 26 4.03 18.02 -6.99
N PHE A 27 4.76 17.76 -5.91
CA PHE A 27 4.48 16.63 -5.01
C PHE A 27 3.13 16.78 -4.31
N HIS A 28 2.78 17.99 -3.88
CA HIS A 28 1.47 18.27 -3.29
C HIS A 28 0.34 17.99 -4.30
N THR A 29 0.48 18.48 -5.54
CA THR A 29 -0.51 18.27 -6.61
C THR A 29 -0.64 16.78 -6.95
N ALA A 30 0.48 16.08 -7.11
CA ALA A 30 0.49 14.64 -7.39
C ALA A 30 -0.22 13.83 -6.28
N GLY A 31 0.01 14.17 -5.02
CA GLY A 31 -0.64 13.51 -3.89
C GLY A 31 -2.14 13.80 -3.79
N CYS A 32 -2.58 15.03 -4.03
CA CYS A 32 -4.00 15.41 -3.98
C CYS A 32 -4.82 14.77 -5.12
N GLU A 33 -4.29 14.78 -6.34
CA GLU A 33 -4.95 14.21 -7.53
C GLU A 33 -5.12 12.69 -7.39
N ILE A 34 -4.12 11.98 -6.86
CA ILE A 34 -4.24 10.53 -6.63
C ILE A 34 -5.16 10.23 -5.44
N GLY A 35 -5.06 11.03 -4.37
CA GLY A 35 -5.82 10.82 -3.13
C GLY A 35 -7.30 11.18 -3.20
N GLY A 36 -7.77 11.74 -4.33
CA GLY A 36 -9.17 12.11 -4.55
C GLY A 36 -9.69 13.21 -3.61
N LYS A 37 -8.79 14.03 -3.04
CA LYS A 37 -9.18 15.11 -2.12
C LYS A 37 -9.72 16.35 -2.85
N ASP A 38 -9.60 16.42 -4.16
CA ASP A 38 -10.07 17.58 -4.93
C ASP A 38 -11.43 17.33 -5.60
N GLY A 39 -12.34 18.28 -5.34
CA GLY A 39 -13.53 18.51 -6.16
C GLY A 39 -13.15 19.03 -7.57
N PRO A 40 -14.10 19.52 -8.37
CA PRO A 40 -13.98 19.75 -9.83
C PRO A 40 -13.01 20.86 -10.30
N GLN A 41 -11.96 21.20 -9.53
CA GLN A 41 -10.95 22.21 -9.88
C GLN A 41 -9.55 21.60 -9.97
N SER A 42 -9.34 20.68 -10.92
CA SER A 42 -8.01 20.24 -11.34
C SER A 42 -7.35 21.37 -12.15
N SER A 43 -6.54 22.21 -11.49
CA SER A 43 -5.77 23.29 -12.15
C SER A 43 -4.35 23.48 -11.62
N GLY A 44 -3.90 22.69 -10.63
CA GLY A 44 -2.54 22.82 -10.08
C GLY A 44 -1.43 22.56 -11.11
N LEU A 45 -1.56 21.52 -11.93
CA LEU A 45 -0.57 21.21 -12.97
C LEU A 45 -0.61 22.20 -14.14
N LEU A 46 -1.80 22.70 -14.49
CA LEU A 46 -1.98 23.73 -15.52
C LEU A 46 -1.39 25.07 -15.08
N ASP A 47 -1.48 25.42 -13.80
CA ASP A 47 -0.86 26.61 -13.21
C ASP A 47 0.67 26.50 -13.17
N LEU A 48 1.21 25.31 -12.88
CA LEU A 48 2.65 25.09 -12.94
C LEU A 48 3.19 25.11 -14.39
N LEU A 49 2.40 24.60 -15.35
CA LEU A 49 2.73 24.68 -16.76
C LEU A 49 2.62 26.09 -17.32
N SER A 50 1.67 26.90 -16.87
CA SER A 50 1.51 28.30 -17.31
C SER A 50 2.60 29.21 -16.73
N ALA A 51 3.08 28.92 -15.52
CA ALA A 51 4.21 29.64 -14.89
C ALA A 51 5.58 29.33 -15.53
N SER A 52 5.70 28.23 -16.26
CA SER A 52 6.95 27.86 -16.96
C SER A 52 7.06 28.56 -18.32
N THR A 53 8.15 29.30 -18.54
CA THR A 53 8.37 30.12 -19.73
C THR A 53 9.10 29.37 -20.86
N SER A 54 9.90 28.33 -20.53
CA SER A 54 10.64 27.52 -21.50
C SER A 54 9.92 26.22 -21.89
N PRO A 55 9.95 25.81 -23.18
CA PRO A 55 9.41 24.52 -23.62
C PRO A 55 10.16 23.32 -23.03
N GLU A 56 11.46 23.46 -22.74
CA GLU A 56 12.27 22.41 -22.10
C GLU A 56 11.86 22.22 -20.64
N GLN A 57 11.59 23.32 -19.91
CA GLN A 57 11.09 23.27 -18.54
C GLN A 57 9.70 22.60 -18.46
N LYS A 58 8.83 22.82 -19.47
CA LYS A 58 7.51 22.16 -19.56
C LYS A 58 7.62 20.65 -19.74
N LEU A 59 8.58 20.19 -20.53
CA LEU A 59 8.82 18.77 -20.73
C LEU A 59 9.29 18.10 -19.44
N VAL A 60 10.30 18.69 -18.79
CA VAL A 60 10.86 18.19 -17.53
C VAL A 60 9.81 18.19 -16.42
N LEU A 61 8.93 19.20 -16.36
CA LEU A 61 7.84 19.26 -15.39
C LEU A 61 6.82 18.13 -15.58
N LYS A 62 6.46 17.80 -16.84
CA LYS A 62 5.52 16.70 -17.14
C LYS A 62 6.12 15.34 -16.77
N GLU A 63 7.38 15.12 -17.11
CA GLU A 63 8.10 13.90 -16.73
C GLU A 63 8.24 13.77 -15.21
N ALA A 64 8.60 14.86 -14.53
CA ALA A 64 8.71 14.92 -13.08
C ALA A 64 7.37 14.65 -12.40
N TYR A 65 6.27 15.17 -12.94
CA TYR A 65 4.93 14.94 -12.42
C TYR A 65 4.54 13.47 -12.52
N ALA A 66 4.71 12.86 -13.70
CA ALA A 66 4.45 11.43 -13.88
C ALA A 66 5.30 10.58 -12.92
N ALA A 67 6.58 10.92 -12.80
CA ALA A 67 7.51 10.24 -11.89
C ALA A 67 7.11 10.41 -10.41
N ALA A 68 6.68 11.61 -10.00
CA ALA A 68 6.18 11.87 -8.65
C ALA A 68 4.89 11.12 -8.35
N CYS A 69 3.94 11.05 -9.29
CA CYS A 69 2.73 10.25 -9.14
C CYS A 69 3.04 8.76 -8.93
N ILE A 70 3.98 8.22 -9.72
CA ILE A 70 4.44 6.83 -9.58
C ILE A 70 5.10 6.63 -8.22
N LEU A 71 5.96 7.57 -7.79
CA LEU A 71 6.64 7.49 -6.50
C LEU A 71 5.66 7.52 -5.33
N VAL A 72 4.70 8.46 -5.33
CA VAL A 72 3.65 8.55 -4.31
C VAL A 72 2.84 7.25 -4.24
N ALA A 73 2.45 6.71 -5.40
CA ALA A 73 1.73 5.44 -5.45
C ALA A 73 2.57 4.25 -4.95
N ASP A 74 3.87 4.21 -5.25
CA ASP A 74 4.77 3.16 -4.79
C ASP A 74 5.05 3.25 -3.29
N MET A 75 5.30 4.46 -2.76
CA MET A 75 5.41 4.71 -1.32
C MET A 75 4.12 4.35 -0.58
N ALA A 76 2.97 4.70 -1.16
CA ALA A 76 1.68 4.30 -0.62
C ALA A 76 1.52 2.78 -0.60
N LYS A 77 1.99 2.04 -1.61
CA LYS A 77 2.01 0.56 -1.59
C LYS A 77 2.90 0.01 -0.48
N GLN A 78 4.13 0.50 -0.37
CA GLN A 78 5.17 -0.13 0.47
C GLN A 78 5.05 0.10 1.99
N ASN A 79 4.30 1.12 2.45
CA ASN A 79 4.18 1.46 3.89
C ASN A 79 5.51 1.73 4.60
N LEU A 80 6.49 2.26 3.88
CA LEU A 80 7.80 2.53 4.45
C LEU A 80 7.69 3.52 5.61
N SER A 81 8.50 3.31 6.64
CA SER A 81 8.62 4.26 7.76
C SER A 81 9.04 5.63 7.25
N GLU A 82 8.78 6.68 8.02
CA GLU A 82 9.21 8.03 7.66
C GLU A 82 10.73 8.10 7.42
N GLU A 83 11.53 7.37 8.23
CA GLU A 83 12.98 7.31 8.01
C GLU A 83 13.34 6.61 6.70
N SER A 84 12.57 5.60 6.30
CA SER A 84 12.78 4.85 5.07
C SER A 84 12.40 5.68 3.83
N ASN A 85 11.31 6.45 3.90
CA ASN A 85 10.93 7.43 2.86
C ASN A 85 12.00 8.53 2.74
N ARG A 86 12.50 9.02 3.87
CA ARG A 86 13.56 10.04 3.91
C ARG A 86 14.85 9.56 3.25
N ARG A 87 15.26 8.30 3.52
CA ARG A 87 16.43 7.69 2.87
C ARG A 87 16.24 7.57 1.36
N LEU A 88 15.08 7.11 0.92
CA LEU A 88 14.78 6.94 -0.51
C LEU A 88 14.77 8.27 -1.27
N LEU A 89 14.23 9.33 -0.67
CA LEU A 89 14.30 10.68 -1.23
C LEU A 89 15.72 11.26 -1.21
N HIS A 90 16.50 10.98 -0.16
CA HIS A 90 17.91 11.37 -0.11
C HIS A 90 18.74 10.70 -1.22
N GLU A 91 18.43 9.45 -1.56
CA GLU A 91 19.03 8.73 -2.68
C GLU A 91 18.69 9.32 -4.07
N PHE A 92 17.68 10.19 -4.16
CA PHE A 92 17.34 10.93 -5.39
C PHE A 92 18.00 12.32 -5.44
N HIS A 93 18.96 12.60 -4.56
CA HIS A 93 19.73 13.84 -4.50
C HIS A 93 18.90 15.10 -4.20
N PHE A 94 17.75 14.97 -3.53
CA PHE A 94 17.01 16.13 -3.02
C PHE A 94 17.79 16.81 -1.89
N GLN A 95 17.79 18.15 -1.86
CA GLN A 95 18.42 18.92 -0.79
C GLN A 95 17.73 18.66 0.56
N GLU A 96 18.49 18.57 1.67
CA GLU A 96 17.94 18.30 3.01
C GLU A 96 16.85 19.30 3.43
N ASN A 97 17.00 20.57 3.02
CA ASN A 97 16.03 21.63 3.32
C ASN A 97 14.66 21.40 2.66
N LEU A 98 14.62 20.68 1.54
CA LEU A 98 13.41 20.35 0.78
C LEU A 98 12.83 18.99 1.21
N LEU A 99 13.70 18.11 1.73
CA LEU A 99 13.38 16.76 2.14
C LEU A 99 12.33 16.74 3.25
N GLY A 100 12.47 17.62 4.26
CA GLY A 100 11.51 17.76 5.35
C GLY A 100 10.11 18.11 4.84
N ASP A 101 10.00 19.14 4.01
CA ASP A 101 8.72 19.57 3.45
C ASP A 101 8.06 18.50 2.58
N ILE A 102 8.85 17.79 1.75
CA ILE A 102 8.31 16.71 0.91
C ILE A 102 7.85 15.53 1.80
N CYS A 103 8.59 15.19 2.84
CA CYS A 103 8.17 14.16 3.80
C CYS A 103 6.86 14.54 4.50
N ASP A 104 6.67 15.81 4.87
CA ASP A 104 5.43 16.29 5.47
C ASP A 104 4.26 16.19 4.49
N ILE A 105 4.44 16.61 3.23
CA ILE A 105 3.44 16.46 2.16
C ILE A 105 3.10 14.98 1.93
N LEU A 106 4.10 14.10 1.90
CA LEU A 106 3.90 12.66 1.75
C LEU A 106 3.15 12.07 2.94
N ARG A 107 3.43 12.53 4.16
CA ARG A 107 2.73 12.09 5.38
C ARG A 107 1.22 12.37 5.29
N GLU A 108 0.83 13.49 4.67
CA GLU A 108 -0.57 13.89 4.51
C GLU A 108 -1.27 13.24 3.31
N THR A 109 -0.51 12.93 2.25
CA THR A 109 -1.04 12.43 0.97
C THR A 109 -1.03 10.91 0.84
N ILE A 110 -0.11 10.21 1.51
CA ILE A 110 -0.04 8.74 1.48
C ILE A 110 -1.31 8.07 2.07
N PRO A 111 -1.86 8.49 3.23
CA PRO A 111 -3.04 7.83 3.81
C PRO A 111 -4.30 7.80 2.91
N PRO A 112 -4.73 8.90 2.25
CA PRO A 112 -5.88 8.85 1.34
C PRO A 112 -5.60 8.01 0.09
N VAL A 113 -4.38 8.05 -0.45
CA VAL A 113 -3.97 7.18 -1.57
C VAL A 113 -4.01 5.71 -1.16
N GLN A 114 -3.59 5.38 0.07
CA GLN A 114 -3.67 4.03 0.62
C GLN A 114 -5.12 3.55 0.80
N ALA A 115 -6.03 4.44 1.21
CA ALA A 115 -7.46 4.11 1.30
C ALA A 115 -8.01 3.71 -0.07
N LEU A 116 -7.67 4.44 -1.14
CA LEU A 116 -8.04 4.06 -2.51
C LEU A 116 -7.37 2.76 -2.99
N ALA A 117 -6.10 2.56 -2.63
CA ALA A 117 -5.37 1.32 -2.94
C ALA A 117 -5.95 0.10 -2.22
N SER A 118 -6.54 0.27 -1.02
CA SER A 118 -7.25 -0.80 -0.30
C SER A 118 -8.53 -1.23 -1.02
N VAL A 119 -9.21 -0.31 -1.70
CA VAL A 119 -10.35 -0.61 -2.60
C VAL A 119 -9.88 -1.39 -3.84
N SER A 120 -8.63 -1.19 -4.24
CA SER A 120 -8.02 -1.82 -5.42
C SER A 120 -7.34 -3.18 -5.13
N GLY A 121 -7.42 -3.70 -3.90
CA GLY A 121 -6.86 -5.00 -3.52
C GLY A 121 -5.34 -5.02 -3.34
N LEU A 122 -4.66 -3.86 -3.35
CA LEU A 122 -3.20 -3.78 -3.20
C LEU A 122 -2.74 -3.98 -1.74
N ARG A 123 -3.67 -4.03 -0.79
CA ARG A 123 -3.41 -4.35 0.61
C ARG A 123 -4.50 -5.24 1.17
N LEU A 124 -4.08 -6.41 1.64
CA LEU A 124 -4.94 -7.39 2.29
C LEU A 124 -4.90 -7.18 3.81
N ASP A 125 -6.06 -7.34 4.44
CA ASP A 125 -6.16 -7.36 5.91
C ASP A 125 -5.36 -8.53 6.47
N ARG A 126 -4.70 -8.31 7.60
CA ARG A 126 -3.85 -9.32 8.23
C ARG A 126 -4.64 -10.06 9.31
N VAL A 127 -4.59 -11.39 9.35
CA VAL A 127 -5.04 -12.15 10.52
C VAL A 127 -3.98 -12.01 11.61
N ILE A 128 -4.36 -11.46 12.76
CA ILE A 128 -3.45 -11.21 13.90
C ILE A 128 -3.66 -12.18 15.06
N ASP A 129 -4.84 -12.79 15.15
CA ASP A 129 -5.18 -13.74 16.19
C ASP A 129 -6.31 -14.67 15.75
N VAL A 130 -6.40 -15.84 16.37
CA VAL A 130 -7.43 -16.85 16.14
C VAL A 130 -7.93 -17.37 17.48
N SER A 131 -9.23 -17.21 17.72
CA SER A 131 -9.91 -17.83 18.87
C SER A 131 -10.97 -18.81 18.38
N TRP A 132 -11.17 -19.88 19.14
CA TRP A 132 -12.14 -20.91 18.77
C TRP A 132 -12.84 -21.48 20.00
N ARG A 133 -14.04 -22.02 19.77
CA ARG A 133 -14.83 -22.73 20.78
C ARG A 133 -15.46 -23.96 20.13
N LEU A 134 -15.47 -25.06 20.85
CA LEU A 134 -16.16 -26.28 20.46
C LEU A 134 -17.46 -26.40 21.26
N ASP A 135 -18.58 -26.46 20.56
CA ASP A 135 -19.88 -26.77 21.16
C ASP A 135 -20.36 -28.13 20.65
N TYR A 136 -21.11 -28.85 21.49
CA TYR A 136 -21.75 -30.10 21.10
C TYR A 136 -23.23 -29.85 20.84
N CYS A 137 -23.63 -29.90 19.56
CA CYS A 137 -24.99 -29.61 19.15
C CYS A 137 -25.87 -30.84 19.40
N LEU A 138 -26.62 -30.83 20.50
CA LEU A 138 -27.57 -31.90 20.82
C LEU A 138 -28.78 -31.87 19.88
N ARG A 139 -29.29 -30.68 19.57
CA ARG A 139 -30.52 -30.52 18.78
C ARG A 139 -30.52 -29.18 18.04
N SER A 140 -30.85 -29.22 16.75
CA SER A 140 -31.10 -28.08 15.89
C SER A 140 -32.59 -27.92 15.61
N ASN A 141 -33.04 -26.67 15.47
CA ASN A 141 -34.42 -26.36 15.09
C ASN A 141 -34.72 -26.75 13.63
N THR A 142 -33.71 -26.89 12.77
CA THR A 142 -33.88 -27.24 11.35
C THR A 142 -33.68 -28.71 11.04
N PHE A 143 -32.79 -29.40 11.75
CA PHE A 143 -32.43 -30.81 11.47
C PHE A 143 -32.79 -31.78 12.60
N GLY A 144 -33.47 -31.32 13.66
CA GLY A 144 -33.82 -32.18 14.80
C GLY A 144 -32.60 -32.54 15.64
N THR A 145 -32.47 -33.79 16.08
CA THR A 145 -31.39 -34.22 16.96
C THR A 145 -30.13 -34.55 16.13
N ILE A 146 -29.06 -33.77 16.27
CA ILE A 146 -27.84 -33.89 15.43
C ILE A 146 -26.73 -34.66 16.19
N HIS A 147 -26.54 -34.40 17.48
CA HIS A 147 -25.45 -34.98 18.29
C HIS A 147 -24.04 -34.84 17.64
N GLU A 148 -23.73 -33.67 17.10
CA GLU A 148 -22.45 -33.42 16.42
C GLU A 148 -21.65 -32.28 17.04
N PRO A 149 -20.30 -32.39 17.05
CA PRO A 149 -19.41 -31.29 17.39
C PRO A 149 -19.46 -30.18 16.34
N LEU A 150 -19.61 -28.94 16.78
CA LEU A 150 -19.59 -27.75 15.95
C LEU A 150 -18.55 -26.75 16.48
N TYR A 151 -17.62 -26.36 15.62
CA TYR A 151 -16.61 -25.36 15.96
C TYR A 151 -17.09 -23.98 15.60
N PHE A 152 -16.87 -23.03 16.50
CA PHE A 152 -17.02 -21.61 16.30
C PHE A 152 -15.63 -21.01 16.23
N VAL A 153 -15.26 -20.44 15.08
CA VAL A 153 -13.94 -19.86 14.86
C VAL A 153 -14.09 -18.36 14.64
N VAL A 154 -13.22 -17.60 15.30
CA VAL A 154 -13.12 -16.15 15.20
C VAL A 154 -11.69 -15.80 14.81
N LEU A 155 -11.53 -15.28 13.61
CA LEU A 155 -10.28 -14.68 13.15
C LEU A 155 -10.32 -13.19 13.50
N THR A 156 -9.36 -12.74 14.31
CA THR A 156 -9.15 -11.33 14.57
C THR A 156 -8.29 -10.78 13.44
N THR A 157 -8.82 -9.81 12.70
CA THR A 157 -8.14 -9.19 11.57
C THR A 157 -7.70 -7.78 11.91
N GLN A 158 -6.60 -7.33 11.31
CA GLN A 158 -6.16 -5.95 11.35
C GLN A 158 -6.27 -5.37 9.95
N ARG A 159 -7.06 -4.31 9.82
CA ARG A 159 -7.26 -3.63 8.54
C ARG A 159 -5.99 -2.93 8.10
N ALA A 160 -5.56 -3.21 6.88
CA ALA A 160 -4.30 -2.66 6.36
C ALA A 160 -4.35 -1.15 6.07
N ALA A 161 -5.54 -0.57 5.93
CA ALA A 161 -5.74 0.85 5.64
C ALA A 161 -5.55 1.76 6.87
N ASN A 162 -5.92 1.30 8.06
CA ASN A 162 -5.99 2.16 9.26
C ASN A 162 -5.61 1.44 10.56
N GLY A 163 -5.16 0.19 10.50
CA GLY A 163 -4.78 -0.61 11.67
C GLY A 163 -5.95 -1.00 12.58
N THR A 164 -7.20 -0.71 12.20
CA THR A 164 -8.38 -1.05 13.01
C THR A 164 -8.58 -2.55 13.09
N VAL A 165 -8.97 -3.04 14.26
CA VAL A 165 -9.24 -4.45 14.52
C VAL A 165 -10.65 -4.82 14.05
N GLY A 166 -10.76 -5.85 13.22
CA GLY A 166 -11.99 -6.47 12.74
C GLY A 166 -12.07 -7.95 13.16
N TYR A 167 -13.21 -8.58 12.87
CA TYR A 167 -13.46 -9.98 13.23
C TYR A 167 -14.20 -10.71 12.11
N VAL A 168 -13.67 -11.84 11.69
CA VAL A 168 -14.33 -12.79 10.80
C VAL A 168 -14.78 -13.99 11.62
N ARG A 169 -16.08 -14.28 11.61
CA ARG A 169 -16.68 -15.36 12.42
C ARG A 169 -17.33 -16.36 11.50
N PHE A 170 -17.04 -17.64 11.73
CA PHE A 170 -17.68 -18.74 11.01
C PHE A 170 -17.81 -19.96 11.91
N THR A 171 -18.68 -20.88 11.49
CA THR A 171 -18.84 -22.18 12.12
C THR A 171 -18.48 -23.28 11.14
N CYS A 172 -17.86 -24.35 11.62
CA CYS A 172 -17.50 -25.49 10.79
C CYS A 172 -17.64 -26.82 11.54
N THR A 173 -17.88 -27.89 10.79
CA THR A 173 -17.82 -29.27 11.30
C THR A 173 -16.36 -29.70 11.47
N VAL A 174 -16.12 -30.84 12.12
CA VAL A 174 -14.77 -31.44 12.25
C VAL A 174 -14.11 -31.60 10.88
N ALA A 175 -14.82 -32.20 9.91
CA ALA A 175 -14.28 -32.44 8.57
C ALA A 175 -13.93 -31.14 7.83
N GLN A 176 -14.76 -30.10 7.98
CA GLN A 176 -14.49 -28.78 7.39
C GLN A 176 -13.30 -28.08 8.05
N LEU A 177 -13.12 -28.25 9.37
CA LEU A 177 -11.96 -27.72 10.08
C LEU A 177 -10.67 -28.44 9.64
N ASP A 178 -10.71 -29.76 9.50
CA ASP A 178 -9.58 -30.55 9.01
C ASP A 178 -9.16 -30.12 7.60
N GLU A 179 -10.14 -29.94 6.70
CA GLU A 179 -9.87 -29.43 5.34
C GLU A 179 -9.25 -28.03 5.36
N LEU A 180 -9.74 -27.14 6.23
CA LEU A 180 -9.18 -25.79 6.38
C LEU A 180 -7.72 -25.84 6.85
N VAL A 181 -7.42 -26.64 7.86
CA VAL A 181 -6.06 -26.81 8.39
C VAL A 181 -5.13 -27.37 7.31
N PHE A 182 -5.59 -28.37 6.55
CA PHE A 182 -4.83 -28.96 5.46
C PHE A 182 -4.49 -27.92 4.38
N LYS A 183 -5.47 -27.13 3.92
CA LYS A 183 -5.23 -26.06 2.93
C LYS A 183 -4.26 -24.99 3.43
N LEU A 184 -4.30 -24.65 4.71
CA LEU A 184 -3.36 -23.69 5.31
C LEU A 184 -1.94 -24.24 5.36
N GLN A 185 -1.78 -25.54 5.63
CA GLN A 185 -0.46 -26.21 5.58
C GLN A 185 0.09 -26.24 4.15
N GLU A 186 -0.74 -26.58 3.17
CA GLU A 186 -0.35 -26.55 1.75
C GLU A 186 0.10 -25.15 1.32
N ALA A 187 -0.65 -24.10 1.71
CA ALA A 187 -0.27 -22.72 1.43
C ALA A 187 1.08 -22.35 2.09
N LEU A 188 1.32 -22.80 3.32
CA LEU A 188 2.60 -22.58 4.02
C LEU A 188 3.77 -23.26 3.29
N GLU A 189 3.58 -24.48 2.80
CA GLU A 189 4.59 -25.19 2.01
C GLU A 189 4.92 -24.45 0.71
N GLN A 190 3.89 -23.98 -0.01
CA GLN A 190 4.08 -23.19 -1.24
C GLN A 190 4.85 -21.90 -0.99
N VAL A 191 4.52 -21.17 0.08
CA VAL A 191 5.27 -19.97 0.48
C VAL A 191 6.73 -20.30 0.79
N GLY A 192 6.98 -21.43 1.47
CA GLY A 192 8.34 -21.90 1.77
C GLY A 192 9.15 -22.22 0.51
N MET A 193 8.54 -22.84 -0.50
CA MET A 193 9.19 -23.11 -1.80
C MET A 193 9.58 -21.82 -2.52
N VAL A 194 8.66 -20.84 -2.58
CA VAL A 194 8.93 -19.54 -3.20
C VAL A 194 10.06 -18.80 -2.49
N PHE A 195 10.06 -18.81 -1.16
CA PHE A 195 11.10 -18.12 -0.39
C PHE A 195 12.50 -18.70 -0.66
N ARG A 196 12.61 -20.02 -0.79
CA ARG A 196 13.88 -20.69 -1.16
C ARG A 196 14.33 -20.30 -2.56
N ALA A 197 13.43 -20.31 -3.54
CA ALA A 197 13.74 -19.90 -4.91
C ALA A 197 14.29 -18.45 -4.98
N ILE A 198 13.69 -17.52 -4.25
CA ILE A 198 14.16 -16.12 -4.17
C ILE A 198 15.54 -16.01 -3.51
N GLN A 199 15.82 -16.84 -2.50
CA GLN A 199 17.14 -16.86 -1.86
C GLN A 199 18.24 -17.42 -2.78
N ASP A 200 17.90 -18.39 -3.62
CA ASP A 200 18.85 -18.98 -4.57
C ASP A 200 19.14 -18.02 -5.75
N GLU A 201 18.15 -17.22 -6.21
CA GLU A 201 18.37 -16.16 -7.20
C GLU A 201 19.28 -15.03 -6.69
N ASN A 202 19.23 -14.70 -5.39
CA ASN A 202 20.11 -13.68 -4.79
C ASN A 202 21.54 -14.18 -4.50
N LYS A 203 21.85 -15.45 -4.77
CA LYS A 203 23.19 -16.03 -4.62
C LYS A 203 23.97 -16.16 -5.93
N LEU A 204 23.36 -15.85 -7.07
CA LEU A 204 24.01 -15.76 -8.39
C LEU A 204 24.37 -14.32 -8.73
#